data_AF-A6UNR1-F1
#
_entry.id   AF-A6UNR1-F1
#
_cell.length_a   1.000
_cell.length_b   1.000
_cell.length_c   1.000
_cell.angle_alpha   90.00
_cell.angle_beta   90.00
_cell.angle_gamma   90.00
#
_symmetry.space_group_name_H-M   'P 1'
#
loop_
_entity.id
_entity.type
_entity.pdbx_description
1 polymer ?
#
loop_
_entity_poly.entity_id
_entity_poly.type
_entity_poly.pdbx_seq_one_letter_code
_entity_poly.pdbx_strand_id
1 'polypeptide(L)'
;MKPVVNNLNDFEFSEIERGYILKKYNGTLKDISIPNEYNGKPVINIGDDAFKNNKLTSVVIPNSVTSIGRYAFSGNPNLIIQCNENSYAKNYAIKNNIKYSIIMEKVRD
;
A
#
# COMPACT_ATOMS: atom_id res chain seq x y z
N MET A 1 6.23 -4.31 16.33
CA MET A 1 5.52 -4.73 15.10
C MET A 1 6.42 -5.71 14.36
N LYS A 2 6.00 -6.95 14.11
CA LYS A 2 6.80 -7.91 13.33
C LYS A 2 6.83 -7.41 11.87
N PRO A 3 7.97 -7.41 11.18
CA PRO A 3 7.99 -7.09 9.76
C PRO A 3 7.17 -8.14 9.02
N VAL A 4 6.10 -7.71 8.37
CA VAL A 4 5.41 -8.57 7.40
C VAL A 4 6.31 -8.59 6.16
N VAL A 5 6.96 -9.72 5.93
CA VAL A 5 7.78 -9.93 4.73
C VAL A 5 6.86 -10.51 3.67
N ASN A 6 6.39 -9.67 2.75
CA ASN A 6 5.64 -10.17 1.60
C ASN A 6 6.59 -10.80 0.58
N ASN A 7 6.07 -11.71 -0.23
CA ASN A 7 6.74 -12.13 -1.44
C ASN A 7 6.54 -11.07 -2.54
N LEU A 8 7.63 -10.54 -3.12
CA LEU A 8 7.52 -9.55 -4.19
C LEU A 8 6.79 -10.08 -5.43
N ASN A 9 6.83 -11.40 -5.66
CA ASN A 9 6.14 -12.04 -6.78
C ASN A 9 4.61 -12.03 -6.64
N ASP A 10 4.08 -11.68 -5.46
CA ASP A 10 2.64 -11.52 -5.26
C ASP A 10 2.12 -10.18 -5.80
N PHE A 11 3.01 -9.28 -6.22
CA PHE A 11 2.67 -7.96 -6.74
C PHE A 11 2.97 -7.84 -8.22
N GLU A 12 2.00 -7.33 -8.97
CA GLU A 12 2.21 -6.92 -10.35
C GLU A 12 2.56 -5.43 -10.39
N PHE A 13 3.67 -5.09 -11.06
CA PHE A 13 4.12 -3.71 -11.22
C PHE A 13 4.14 -3.28 -12.69
N SER A 14 3.90 -2.01 -12.95
CA SER A 14 4.17 -1.36 -14.23
C SER A 14 5.16 -0.22 -14.03
N GLU A 15 6.23 -0.22 -14.80
CA GLU A 15 7.22 0.85 -14.76
C GLU A 15 6.69 2.13 -15.41
N ILE A 16 7.02 3.25 -14.79
CA ILE A 16 6.82 4.60 -15.32
C ILE A 16 8.10 5.40 -15.12
N GLU A 17 8.23 6.53 -15.79
CA GLU A 17 9.46 7.34 -15.83
C GLU A 17 10.09 7.57 -14.44
N ARG A 18 9.25 7.79 -13.42
CA ARG A 18 9.68 8.16 -12.05
C ARG A 18 9.61 7.01 -11.03
N GLY A 19 9.22 5.80 -11.43
CA GLY A 19 9.04 4.70 -10.48
C GLY A 19 8.08 3.62 -10.97
N TYR A 20 7.37 3.00 -10.05
CA TYR A 20 6.43 1.91 -10.36
C TYR A 20 5.00 2.21 -9.90
N ILE A 21 4.05 1.71 -10.69
CA ILE A 21 2.65 1.55 -10.33
C ILE A 21 2.47 0.11 -9.84
N LEU A 22 1.97 -0.09 -8.62
CA LEU A 22 1.47 -1.38 -8.16
C LEU A 22 0.08 -1.62 -8.76
N LYS A 23 0.00 -2.53 -9.74
CA LYS A 23 -1.21 -2.79 -10.54
C LYS A 23 -2.16 -3.74 -9.85
N LYS A 24 -1.62 -4.80 -9.23
CA LYS A 24 -2.42 -5.85 -8.62
C LYS A 24 -1.64 -6.54 -7.51
N TYR A 25 -2.34 -6.97 -6.48
CA TYR A 25 -1.87 -7.95 -5.51
C TYR A 25 -2.63 -9.27 -5.74
N ASN A 26 -1.88 -10.34 -5.98
CA ASN A 26 -2.35 -11.70 -6.23
C ASN A 26 -1.99 -12.68 -5.11
N GLY A 27 -1.31 -12.21 -4.06
CA GLY A 27 -0.96 -13.03 -2.91
C GLY A 27 -2.15 -13.39 -2.03
N THR A 28 -1.89 -14.23 -1.03
CA THR A 28 -2.93 -14.75 -0.12
C THR A 28 -2.84 -14.18 1.30
N LEU A 29 -1.76 -13.46 1.62
CA LEU A 29 -1.61 -12.78 2.91
C LEU A 29 -2.65 -11.68 3.05
N LYS A 30 -3.19 -11.52 4.26
CA LYS A 30 -4.19 -10.51 4.61
C LYS A 30 -3.57 -9.28 5.27
N ASP A 31 -2.41 -9.46 5.90
CA ASP A 31 -1.58 -8.40 6.41
C ASP A 31 -0.38 -8.30 5.49
N ILE A 32 -0.14 -7.12 4.91
CA ILE A 32 0.90 -6.91 3.91
C ILE A 32 1.61 -5.57 4.09
N SER A 33 2.86 -5.48 3.63
CA SER A 33 3.58 -4.20 3.49
C SER A 33 3.91 -3.88 2.03
N ILE A 34 3.34 -2.82 1.46
CA ILE A 34 3.72 -2.39 0.10
C ILE A 34 5.22 -2.02 0.12
N PRO A 35 6.03 -2.56 -0.80
CA PRO A 35 7.45 -2.24 -0.82
C PRO A 35 7.65 -0.77 -1.21
N ASN A 36 8.59 -0.10 -0.54
CA ASN A 36 8.94 1.29 -0.84
C ASN A 36 9.57 1.41 -2.24
N GLU A 37 10.26 0.36 -2.68
CA GLU A 37 10.94 0.27 -3.97
C GLU A 37 10.77 -1.09 -4.62
N TYR A 38 10.87 -1.11 -5.95
CA TYR A 38 10.95 -2.31 -6.78
C TYR A 38 12.02 -2.06 -7.85
N ASN A 39 12.95 -3.00 -8.04
CA ASN A 39 14.09 -2.86 -8.96
C ASN A 39 14.87 -1.53 -8.83
N GLY A 40 15.11 -1.08 -7.59
CA GLY A 40 15.87 0.13 -7.30
C GLY A 40 15.17 1.45 -7.62
N LYS A 41 13.86 1.42 -7.93
CA LYS A 41 13.04 2.63 -8.11
C LYS A 41 11.84 2.63 -7.16
N PRO A 42 11.34 3.80 -6.75
CA PRO A 42 10.26 3.88 -5.78
C PRO A 42 8.93 3.36 -6.34
N VAL A 43 8.12 2.74 -5.48
CA VAL A 43 6.70 2.49 -5.77
C VAL A 43 5.93 3.77 -5.45
N ILE A 44 5.43 4.44 -6.47
CA ILE A 44 4.88 5.80 -6.35
C ILE A 44 3.37 5.86 -6.54
N ASN A 45 2.75 4.81 -7.11
CA ASN A 45 1.33 4.74 -7.37
C ASN A 45 0.75 3.38 -6.97
N ILE A 46 -0.46 3.38 -6.43
CA ILE A 46 -1.31 2.19 -6.32
C ILE A 46 -2.40 2.33 -7.39
N GLY A 47 -2.50 1.34 -8.28
CA GLY A 47 -3.44 1.33 -9.40
C GLY A 47 -4.90 1.13 -8.99
N ASP A 48 -5.79 1.34 -9.95
CA ASP A 48 -7.22 1.04 -9.82
C ASP A 48 -7.42 -0.45 -9.51
N ASP A 49 -8.36 -0.76 -8.60
CA ASP A 49 -8.72 -2.12 -8.17
C ASP A 49 -7.54 -3.01 -7.66
N ALA A 50 -6.37 -2.43 -7.39
CA ALA A 50 -5.12 -3.17 -7.13
C ALA A 50 -5.23 -4.20 -6.00
N PHE A 51 -5.99 -3.89 -4.95
CA PHE A 51 -6.25 -4.77 -3.81
C PHE A 51 -7.72 -5.21 -3.70
N LYS A 52 -8.52 -5.05 -4.76
CA LYS A 52 -9.94 -5.35 -4.71
C LYS A 52 -10.22 -6.81 -4.35
N ASN A 53 -11.12 -7.01 -3.37
CA ASN A 53 -11.58 -8.30 -2.86
C ASN A 53 -10.48 -9.23 -2.30
N ASN A 54 -9.35 -8.68 -1.84
CA ASN A 54 -8.22 -9.46 -1.32
C ASN A 54 -8.36 -9.85 0.16
N LYS A 55 -9.47 -9.50 0.82
CA LYS A 55 -9.77 -9.80 2.24
C LYS A 55 -8.66 -9.33 3.19
N LEU A 56 -8.01 -8.22 2.85
CA LEU A 56 -6.95 -7.62 3.64
C LEU A 56 -7.49 -7.15 5.00
N THR A 57 -6.68 -7.34 6.03
CA THR A 57 -6.90 -6.87 7.40
C THR A 57 -5.96 -5.72 7.74
N SER A 58 -4.75 -5.70 7.20
CA SER A 58 -3.85 -4.55 7.30
C SER A 58 -2.96 -4.36 6.08
N VAL A 59 -2.68 -3.11 5.74
CA VAL A 59 -1.71 -2.74 4.70
C VAL A 59 -0.83 -1.61 5.19
N VAL A 60 0.48 -1.81 5.20
CA VAL A 60 1.45 -0.72 5.36
C VAL A 60 1.66 -0.06 4.00
N ILE A 61 1.38 1.24 3.91
CA ILE A 61 1.59 2.03 2.70
C ILE A 61 2.76 3.00 2.93
N PRO A 62 3.87 2.92 2.15
CA PRO A 62 5.04 3.76 2.33
C PRO A 62 4.80 5.20 1.84
N ASN A 63 5.62 6.14 2.32
CA ASN A 63 5.54 7.56 1.95
C ASN A 63 5.85 7.85 0.48
N SER A 64 6.53 6.93 -0.22
CA SER A 64 6.76 7.05 -1.66
C SER A 64 5.47 7.07 -2.47
N VAL A 65 4.38 6.49 -1.95
CA VAL A 65 3.09 6.45 -2.62
C VAL A 65 2.46 7.83 -2.59
N THR A 66 2.32 8.43 -3.77
CA THR A 66 1.78 9.78 -3.98
C THR A 66 0.41 9.78 -4.66
N SER A 67 -0.11 8.60 -5.04
CA SER A 67 -1.45 8.46 -5.60
C SER A 67 -1.99 7.04 -5.42
N ILE A 68 -3.31 6.95 -5.20
CA ILE A 68 -4.04 5.69 -4.99
C ILE A 68 -5.30 5.72 -5.86
N GLY A 69 -5.43 4.69 -6.70
CA GLY A 69 -6.48 4.54 -7.69
C GLY A 69 -7.88 4.34 -7.13
N ARG A 70 -8.85 4.42 -8.05
CA ARG A 70 -10.26 4.18 -7.76
C ARG A 70 -10.46 2.73 -7.35
N TYR A 71 -11.27 2.52 -6.32
CA TYR A 71 -11.62 1.18 -5.80
C TYR A 71 -10.42 0.31 -5.42
N ALA A 72 -9.21 0.88 -5.25
CA ALA A 72 -7.99 0.14 -4.98
C ALA A 72 -8.16 -0.86 -3.84
N PHE A 73 -8.88 -0.46 -2.77
CA PHE A 73 -9.15 -1.30 -1.60
C PHE A 73 -10.61 -1.75 -1.48
N SER A 74 -11.43 -1.63 -2.53
CA SER A 74 -12.83 -2.05 -2.50
C SER A 74 -12.97 -3.54 -2.16
N GLY A 75 -13.96 -3.90 -1.32
CA GLY A 75 -14.16 -5.28 -0.90
C GLY A 75 -13.17 -5.81 0.15
N ASN A 76 -12.49 -4.92 0.88
CA ASN A 76 -11.71 -5.26 2.08
C ASN A 76 -12.35 -4.62 3.34
N PRO A 77 -13.46 -5.17 3.85
CA PRO A 77 -14.29 -4.49 4.86
C PRO A 77 -13.61 -4.32 6.23
N ASN A 78 -12.58 -5.12 6.52
CA ASN A 78 -11.85 -5.11 7.80
C ASN A 78 -10.48 -4.42 7.71
N LEU A 79 -10.20 -3.74 6.58
CA LEU A 79 -8.90 -3.16 6.32
C LEU A 79 -8.57 -2.02 7.28
N ILE A 80 -7.34 -2.05 7.81
CA ILE A 80 -6.68 -0.92 8.45
C ILE A 80 -5.49 -0.49 7.58
N ILE A 81 -5.49 0.76 7.12
CA ILE A 81 -4.33 1.36 6.45
C ILE A 81 -3.34 1.86 7.51
N GLN A 82 -2.14 1.32 7.50
CA GLN A 82 -1.03 1.77 8.33
C GLN A 82 -0.15 2.71 7.50
N CYS A 83 0.00 3.95 7.96
CA CYS A 83 0.66 5.00 7.18
C CYS A 83 1.25 6.09 8.08
N ASN A 84 2.11 6.96 7.53
CA ASN A 84 2.62 8.10 8.27
C ASN A 84 1.60 9.26 8.31
N GLU A 85 1.76 10.14 9.30
CA GLU A 85 0.87 11.28 9.60
C GLU A 85 0.63 12.21 8.40
N ASN A 86 1.66 12.47 7.59
CA ASN A 86 1.61 13.39 6.45
C ASN A 86 1.59 12.68 5.09
N SER A 87 1.18 11.40 5.06
CA SER A 87 1.19 10.59 3.84
C SER A 87 -0.07 10.77 2.99
N TYR A 88 0.06 10.51 1.68
CA TYR A 88 -1.09 10.43 0.78
C TYR A 88 -2.09 9.35 1.25
N ALA A 89 -1.58 8.23 1.76
CA ALA A 89 -2.38 7.12 2.26
C ALA A 89 -3.35 7.52 3.38
N LYS A 90 -2.92 8.41 4.30
CA LYS A 90 -3.81 8.93 5.34
C LYS A 90 -4.98 9.72 4.75
N ASN A 91 -4.70 10.65 3.84
CA ASN A 91 -5.73 11.46 3.17
C ASN A 91 -6.71 10.56 2.39
N TYR A 92 -6.19 9.53 1.71
CA TYR A 92 -7.00 8.55 1.02
C TYR A 92 -7.91 7.77 1.98
N ALA A 93 -7.38 7.30 3.11
CA ALA A 93 -8.14 6.55 4.10
C ALA A 93 -9.31 7.40 4.66
N ILE A 94 -9.04 8.65 5.02
CA ILE A 94 -10.05 9.61 5.49
C ILE A 94 -11.14 9.81 4.43
N LYS A 95 -10.74 10.12 3.18
CA LYS A 95 -11.68 10.40 2.09
C LYS A 95 -12.60 9.22 1.76
N ASN A 96 -12.11 7.99 1.91
CA ASN A 96 -12.83 6.77 1.58
C ASN A 96 -13.44 6.07 2.80
N ASN A 97 -13.43 6.70 3.98
CA ASN A 97 -13.91 6.13 5.24
C ASN A 97 -13.30 4.76 5.57
N ILE A 98 -12.01 4.59 5.29
CA ILE A 98 -11.23 3.39 5.62
C ILE A 98 -10.53 3.64 6.95
N LYS A 99 -10.56 2.66 7.86
CA LYS A 99 -9.84 2.76 9.14
C LYS A 99 -8.34 2.89 8.88
N TYR A 100 -7.66 3.69 9.69
CA TYR A 100 -6.22 3.87 9.59
C TYR A 100 -5.55 3.91 10.96
N SER A 101 -4.24 3.67 10.97
CA SER A 101 -3.37 3.81 12.13
C SER A 101 -2.07 4.51 11.71
N ILE A 102 -1.62 5.44 12.53
CA ILE A 102 -0.37 6.17 12.28
C ILE A 102 0.80 5.33 12.77
N ILE A 103 1.73 5.06 11.87
CA ILE A 103 3.02 4.46 12.21
C ILE A 103 4.08 5.56 12.21
N MET A 104 4.96 5.55 13.20
CA MET A 104 6.18 6.36 13.17
C MET A 104 7.24 5.55 12.41
N GLU A 105 7.78 6.11 11.33
CA GLU A 105 9.08 5.62 10.85
C GLU A 105 10.08 5.82 11.99
N LYS A 106 10.84 4.77 12.32
CA LYS A 106 12.05 4.96 13.13
C LYS A 106 12.88 5.98 12.37
N VAL A 107 13.09 7.15 12.98
CA VAL A 107 14.15 8.06 12.55
C VAL A 107 15.39 7.19 12.41
N ARG A 108 15.97 7.15 11.21
CA ARG A 108 17.28 6.52 11.04
C ARG A 108 18.23 7.42 11.81
N ASP A 109 18.64 6.97 12.99
CA ASP A 109 19.78 7.52 13.73
C ASP A 109 21.05 7.45 12.88
#